data_AF-A0A7L3L8Q6-F1
#
_entry.id   AF-A0A7L3L8Q6-F1
#
_cell.length_a   1.000
_cell.length_b   1.000
_cell.length_c   1.000
_cell.angle_alpha   90.00
_cell.angle_beta   90.00
_cell.angle_gamma   90.00
#
_symmetry.space_group_name_H-M   'P 1'
#
loop_
_entity.id
_entity.type
_entity.pdbx_description
1 polymer ?
#
loop_
_entity_poly.entity_id
_entity_poly.type
_entity_poly.pdbx_seq_one_letter_code
_entity_poly.pdbx_strand_id
1 'polypeptide(L)'
;VFYFLREPYKLPTGRFKERVTWDGNIERRDASIVIWNLQPTDNGTFTCQVKNPPDVGGTIGEIRLRVVEKVHFSEIHFLAIAIGSACVLMIIVVLVVIICRHRRKKAEEKKMEVADTEL
;
A
#
# COMPACT_ATOMS: atom_id res chain seq x y z
N VAL A 1 28.79 2.21 -8.99
CA VAL A 1 29.33 0.86 -8.70
C VAL A 1 29.51 0.77 -7.20
N PHE A 2 29.02 -0.30 -6.57
CA PHE A 2 29.25 -0.60 -5.17
C PHE A 2 30.48 -1.50 -5.07
N TYR A 3 31.36 -1.25 -4.11
CA TYR A 3 32.63 -1.96 -4.01
C TYR A 3 33.02 -2.16 -2.55
N PHE A 4 33.69 -3.27 -2.27
CA PHE A 4 34.26 -3.57 -0.97
C PHE A 4 35.71 -4.02 -1.16
N LEU A 5 36.62 -3.42 -0.40
CA LEU A 5 38.01 -3.87 -0.29
C LEU A 5 38.51 -3.55 1.11
N ARG A 6 38.58 -4.57 1.97
CA ARG A 6 38.80 -4.47 3.43
C ARG A 6 37.70 -3.71 4.18
N GLU A 7 37.19 -2.63 3.60
CA GLU A 7 36.07 -1.84 4.08
C GLU A 7 35.07 -1.51 2.94
N PRO A 8 33.80 -1.18 3.27
CA PRO A 8 32.82 -0.77 2.28
C PRO A 8 33.17 0.60 1.68
N TYR A 9 33.16 0.69 0.35
CA TYR A 9 33.38 1.96 -0.34
C TYR A 9 32.18 2.90 -0.19
N LYS A 10 32.41 4.09 0.36
CA LYS A 10 31.39 5.14 0.48
C LYS A 10 31.25 5.88 -0.85
N LEU A 11 30.04 5.92 -1.41
CA LEU A 11 29.79 6.68 -2.64
C LEU A 11 29.76 8.19 -2.34
N PRO A 12 30.66 9.00 -2.94
CA PRO A 12 30.65 10.45 -2.74
C PRO A 12 29.51 11.14 -3.49
N THR A 13 29.07 10.57 -4.62
CA THR A 13 28.07 11.12 -5.53
C THR A 13 27.26 10.00 -6.21
N GLY A 14 26.19 10.37 -6.90
CA GLY A 14 25.34 9.45 -7.68
C GLY A 14 24.01 9.10 -7.02
N ARG A 15 23.14 8.41 -7.76
CA ARG A 15 21.74 8.16 -7.38
C ARG A 15 21.54 7.37 -6.08
N PHE A 16 22.53 6.57 -5.68
CA PHE A 16 22.49 5.70 -4.49
C PHE A 16 23.30 6.26 -3.31
N LYS A 17 23.79 7.50 -3.41
CA LYS A 17 24.52 8.17 -2.33
C LYS A 17 23.72 8.10 -1.02
N GLU A 18 24.39 7.75 0.08
CA GLU A 18 23.81 7.65 1.44
C GLU A 18 22.67 6.62 1.61
N ARG A 19 22.31 5.87 0.58
CA ARG A 19 21.23 4.88 0.62
C ARG A 19 21.74 3.44 0.57
N VAL A 20 23.03 3.20 0.71
CA VAL A 20 23.61 1.85 0.60
C VAL A 20 24.47 1.53 1.80
N THR A 21 24.23 0.36 2.38
CA THR A 21 25.01 -0.18 3.49
C THR A 21 25.50 -1.58 3.16
N TRP A 22 26.67 -1.92 3.69
CA TRP A 22 27.19 -3.28 3.62
C TRP A 22 26.48 -4.15 4.66
N ASP A 23 26.08 -5.35 4.26
CA ASP A 23 25.39 -6.34 5.10
C ASP A 23 26.09 -7.70 5.10
N GLY A 24 26.98 -7.93 4.12
CA GLY A 24 27.67 -9.20 3.93
C GLY A 24 28.71 -9.54 5.00
N ASN A 25 29.14 -10.80 4.99
CA ASN A 25 30.25 -11.31 5.79
C ASN A 25 31.18 -12.14 4.89
N ILE A 26 32.37 -11.58 4.59
CA ILE A 26 33.33 -12.19 3.68
C ILE A 26 33.90 -13.51 4.22
N GLU A 27 34.08 -13.64 5.54
CA GLU A 27 34.51 -14.89 6.17
C GLU A 27 33.50 -16.03 5.94
N ARG A 28 32.23 -15.66 5.71
CA ARG A 28 31.12 -16.55 5.39
C ARG A 28 30.75 -16.58 3.91
N ARG A 29 31.61 -16.01 3.03
CA ARG A 29 31.40 -15.95 1.57
C ARG A 29 30.15 -15.16 1.16
N ASP A 30 29.79 -14.16 1.96
CA ASP A 30 28.62 -13.31 1.72
C ASP A 30 29.06 -11.88 1.38
N ALA A 31 28.61 -11.40 0.22
CA ALA A 31 28.91 -10.06 -0.30
C ALA A 31 27.66 -9.17 -0.43
N SER A 32 26.65 -9.41 0.42
CA SER A 32 25.37 -8.72 0.38
C SER A 32 25.46 -7.24 0.76
N ILE A 33 24.59 -6.44 0.14
CA ILE A 33 24.39 -5.02 0.44
C ILE A 33 22.89 -4.77 0.62
N VAL A 34 22.57 -3.69 1.34
CA VAL A 34 21.20 -3.19 1.46
C VAL A 34 21.11 -1.84 0.76
N ILE A 35 20.07 -1.68 -0.07
CA ILE A 35 19.69 -0.41 -0.68
C ILE A 35 18.43 0.11 0.01
N TRP A 36 18.54 1.24 0.69
CA TRP A 36 17.48 1.89 1.45
C TRP A 36 16.65 2.83 0.57
N ASN A 37 15.39 3.04 1.00
CA ASN A 37 14.46 3.97 0.37
C ASN A 37 14.41 3.80 -1.17
N LEU A 38 14.06 2.59 -1.61
CA LEU A 38 13.96 2.26 -3.03
C LEU A 38 12.92 3.14 -3.72
N GLN A 39 13.30 3.70 -4.86
CA GLN A 39 12.42 4.51 -5.70
C GLN A 39 12.10 3.78 -7.01
N PRO A 40 10.97 4.06 -7.68
CA PRO A 40 10.66 3.48 -8.99
C PRO A 40 11.76 3.69 -10.03
N THR A 41 12.52 4.79 -9.91
CA THR A 41 13.65 5.08 -10.80
C THR A 41 14.87 4.18 -10.57
N ASP A 42 14.92 3.43 -9.46
CA ASP A 42 15.98 2.46 -9.14
C ASP A 42 15.75 1.09 -9.82
N ASN A 43 14.66 0.95 -10.58
CA ASN A 43 14.40 -0.22 -11.41
C ASN A 43 15.56 -0.53 -12.35
N GLY A 44 15.94 -1.80 -12.42
CA GLY A 44 17.00 -2.23 -13.30
C GLY A 44 17.58 -3.59 -12.96
N THR A 45 18.66 -3.92 -13.68
CA THR A 45 19.42 -5.14 -13.48
C THR A 45 20.73 -4.80 -12.78
N PHE A 46 20.95 -5.40 -11.62
CA PHE A 46 22.16 -5.29 -10.83
C PHE A 46 23.04 -6.49 -11.08
N THR A 47 24.35 -6.26 -11.21
CA THR A 47 25.33 -7.32 -11.40
C THR A 47 26.30 -7.35 -10.22
N CYS A 48 26.58 -8.55 -9.72
CA CYS A 48 27.54 -8.78 -8.66
C CYS A 48 28.75 -9.52 -9.22
N GLN A 49 29.94 -8.98 -8.98
CA GLN A 49 31.20 -9.59 -9.35
C GLN A 49 32.08 -9.72 -8.11
N VAL A 50 32.41 -10.96 -7.75
CA VAL A 50 33.34 -11.27 -6.66
C VAL A 50 34.66 -11.70 -7.28
N LYS A 51 35.75 -11.09 -6.83
CA LYS A 51 37.11 -11.43 -7.26
C LYS A 51 37.88 -11.97 -6.06
N ASN A 52 38.49 -13.14 -6.22
CA ASN A 52 39.31 -13.77 -5.18
C ASN A 52 40.73 -14.02 -5.71
N PRO A 53 41.62 -13.01 -5.77
CA PRO A 53 42.97 -13.19 -6.30
C PRO A 53 43.74 -14.35 -5.61
N PRO A 54 44.50 -15.18 -6.35
CA PRO A 54 44.84 -15.08 -7.78
C PRO A 54 43.72 -15.55 -8.73
N ASP A 55 42.64 -16.15 -8.22
CA ASP A 55 41.49 -16.61 -9.00
C ASP A 55 40.59 -15.42 -9.40
N VAL A 56 40.97 -14.77 -10.50
CA VAL A 56 40.23 -13.63 -11.08
C VAL A 56 38.95 -14.03 -11.81
N GLY A 57 38.72 -15.33 -12.02
CA GLY A 57 37.53 -15.87 -12.68
C GLY A 57 36.42 -16.24 -11.69
N GLY A 58 35.23 -15.70 -11.91
CA GLY A 58 34.03 -16.03 -11.13
C GLY A 58 32.76 -15.75 -11.93
N THR A 59 31.67 -16.42 -11.57
CA THR A 59 30.37 -16.21 -12.19
C THR A 59 29.83 -14.82 -11.83
N ILE A 60 29.33 -14.09 -12.82
CA ILE A 60 28.62 -12.83 -12.60
C ILE A 60 27.21 -13.16 -12.12
N GLY A 61 26.86 -12.74 -10.91
CA GLY A 61 25.48 -12.81 -10.42
C GLY A 61 24.65 -11.68 -11.02
N GLU A 62 23.42 -11.98 -11.45
CA GLU A 62 22.47 -11.00 -11.98
C GLU A 62 21.20 -10.96 -11.12
N ILE A 63 20.78 -9.76 -10.71
CA ILE A 63 19.56 -9.53 -9.92
C ILE A 63 18.70 -8.49 -10.66
N ARG A 64 17.45 -8.85 -10.99
CA ARG A 64 16.48 -7.91 -11.55
C ARG A 64 15.67 -7.28 -10.43
N LEU A 65 15.88 -5.99 -10.18
CA LEU A 65 15.13 -5.20 -9.20
C LEU A 65 13.90 -4.56 -9.84
N ARG A 66 12.73 -4.86 -9.28
CA ARG A 66 11.46 -4.20 -9.61
C ARG A 66 10.85 -3.56 -8.37
N VAL A 67 10.87 -2.25 -8.35
CA VAL A 67 10.20 -1.37 -7.41
C VAL A 67 8.83 -1.03 -8.01
N VAL A 68 7.78 -1.43 -7.29
CA VAL A 68 6.39 -1.20 -7.67
C VAL A 68 5.72 -0.38 -6.57
N GLU A 69 4.83 0.51 -6.97
CA GLU A 69 3.95 1.19 -6.04
C GLU A 69 2.95 0.18 -5.50
N LYS A 70 2.94 0.01 -4.18
CA LYS A 70 1.90 -0.75 -3.50
C LYS A 70 0.80 0.24 -3.17
N VAL A 71 -0.31 0.17 -3.89
CA VAL A 71 -1.54 0.81 -3.42
C VAL A 71 -1.92 0.08 -2.13
N HIS A 72 -1.92 0.79 -1.01
CA HIS A 72 -2.32 0.17 0.24
C HIS A 72 -3.78 -0.23 0.12
N PHE A 73 -4.05 -1.54 0.15
CA PHE A 73 -5.41 -2.09 0.22
C PHE A 73 -6.26 -1.34 1.24
N SER A 74 -5.64 -0.90 2.34
CA SER A 74 -6.17 0.02 3.34
C SER A 74 -6.97 1.19 2.75
N GLU A 75 -6.43 1.95 1.80
CA GLU A 75 -7.09 3.15 1.25
C GLU A 75 -8.33 2.79 0.44
N ILE A 76 -8.23 1.78 -0.43
CA ILE A 76 -9.38 1.31 -1.23
C ILE A 76 -10.46 0.72 -0.30
N HIS A 77 -10.06 -0.04 0.73
CA HIS A 77 -11.00 -0.59 1.71
C HIS A 77 -11.69 0.50 2.54
N PHE A 78 -10.95 1.51 3.01
CA PHE A 78 -11.52 2.64 3.74
C PHE A 78 -12.52 3.43 2.89
N LEU A 79 -12.19 3.70 1.62
CA LEU A 79 -13.09 4.36 0.68
C LEU A 79 -14.36 3.52 0.44
N ALA A 80 -14.21 2.21 0.23
CA ALA A 80 -15.34 1.31 0.01
C ALA A 80 -16.28 1.25 1.23
N ILE A 81 -15.73 1.17 2.45
CA ILE A 81 -16.52 1.17 3.69
C ILE A 81 -17.24 2.51 3.87
N ALA A 82 -16.57 3.63 3.62
CA ALA A 82 -17.16 4.96 3.74
C ALA A 82 -18.36 5.11 2.79
N ILE A 83 -18.18 4.79 1.49
CA ILE A 83 -19.26 4.86 0.48
C ILE A 83 -20.39 3.90 0.84
N GLY A 84 -20.07 2.66 1.22
CA GLY A 84 -21.06 1.66 1.61
C GLY A 84 -21.91 2.12 2.80
N SER A 85 -21.27 2.65 3.83
CA SER A 85 -21.97 3.17 5.02
C SER A 85 -22.89 4.35 4.70
N ALA A 86 -22.43 5.29 3.88
CA ALA A 86 -23.22 6.44 3.47
C ALA A 86 -24.46 6.02 2.67
N CYS A 87 -24.30 5.12 1.70
CA CYS A 87 -25.42 4.58 0.91
C CYS A 87 -26.45 3.87 1.79
N VAL A 88 -25.99 3.02 2.73
CA VAL A 88 -26.88 2.28 3.65
C VAL A 88 -27.65 3.24 4.56
N LEU A 89 -26.97 4.23 5.15
CA LEU A 89 -27.61 5.23 6.00
C LEU A 89 -28.66 6.04 5.24
N MET A 90 -28.35 6.47 4.01
CA MET A 90 -29.30 7.20 3.17
C MET A 90 -30.55 6.37 2.87
N ILE A 91 -30.40 5.08 2.54
CA ILE A 91 -31.54 4.17 2.31
C ILE A 91 -32.39 4.03 3.57
N ILE A 92 -31.76 3.85 4.74
CA ILE A 92 -32.47 3.74 6.03
C ILE A 92 -33.28 5.00 6.32
N VAL A 93 -32.69 6.19 6.14
CA VAL A 93 -33.39 7.47 6.36
C VAL A 93 -34.59 7.60 5.44
N VAL A 94 -34.46 7.27 4.15
CA VAL A 94 -35.56 7.31 3.19
C VAL A 94 -36.69 6.35 3.60
N LEU A 95 -36.36 5.12 4.00
CA LEU A 95 -37.35 4.14 4.47
C LEU A 95 -38.09 4.64 5.71
N VAL A 96 -37.38 5.20 6.69
CA VAL A 96 -37.98 5.78 7.89
C VAL A 96 -38.92 6.93 7.54
N VAL A 97 -38.51 7.85 6.65
CA VAL A 97 -39.35 8.97 6.21
C VAL A 97 -40.62 8.47 5.51
N ILE A 98 -40.51 7.49 4.61
CA ILE A 98 -41.67 6.89 3.92
C ILE A 98 -42.62 6.27 4.94
N ILE A 99 -42.11 5.44 5.87
CA ILE A 99 -42.92 4.79 6.91
C ILE A 99 -43.61 5.84 7.78
N CYS A 100 -42.89 6.87 8.25
CA CYS A 100 -43.46 7.95 9.04
C CYS A 100 -44.58 8.67 8.29
N ARG A 101 -44.39 9.02 7.01
CA ARG A 101 -45.43 9.66 6.19
C ARG A 101 -46.65 8.76 6.01
N HIS A 102 -46.46 7.47 5.74
CA HIS A 102 -47.57 6.52 5.64
C HIS A 102 -48.33 6.36 6.95
N ARG A 103 -47.63 6.28 8.09
CA ARG A 103 -48.27 6.19 9.41
C ARG A 103 -49.02 7.47 9.77
N ARG A 104 -48.47 8.65 9.47
CA ARG A 104 -49.18 9.92 9.65
C ARG A 104 -50.45 9.96 8.79
N LYS A 105 -50.34 9.61 7.50
CA LYS A 105 -51.51 9.56 6.60
C LYS A 105 -52.60 8.62 7.13
N LYS A 106 -52.25 7.39 7.54
CA LYS A 106 -53.21 6.44 8.14
C LYS A 106 -53.80 6.94 9.46
N ALA A 107 -53.06 7.71 10.27
CA ALA A 107 -53.57 8.25 11.52
C ALA A 107 -54.59 9.38 11.28
N GLU A 108 -54.38 10.22 10.26
CA GLU A 108 -55.34 11.24 9.85
C GLU A 108 -56.63 10.60 9.30
N GLU A 109 -56.52 9.55 8.47
CA GLU A 109 -57.68 8.79 7.96
C GLU A 109 -58.52 8.20 9.11
N LYS A 110 -57.88 7.58 10.12
CA LYS A 110 -58.58 7.02 11.28
C LYS A 110 -59.22 8.07 12.18
N LYS A 111 -58.65 9.27 12.30
CA LYS A 111 -59.25 10.36 13.08
C LYS A 111 -60.52 10.90 12.43
N MET A 112 -60.57 10.94 11.10
CA MET A 112 -61.74 11.39 10.34
C MET A 112 -62.89 10.38 10.42
N GLU A 113 -62.59 9.07 10.38
CA GLU A 113 -63.59 8.00 10.53
C GLU A 113 -64.22 7.99 11.94
N VAL A 114 -63.43 8.21 13.00
CA VAL A 114 -63.94 8.32 14.38
C VAL A 114 -64.78 9.57 14.59
N ALA A 115 -64.40 10.70 13.98
CA ALA A 115 -65.18 11.95 14.08
C ALA A 115 -66.55 11.87 13.39
N ASP A 116 -66.69 11.07 12.34
CA ASP A 116 -67.95 10.85 11.61
C ASP A 116 -68.87 9.83 12.32
N THR A 117 -68.32 8.98 13.21
CA THR A 117 -69.09 7.98 13.98
C THR A 117 -69.66 8.54 15.28
N GLU A 118 -69.16 9.68 15.76
CA GLU A 118 -69.58 10.35 17.00
C GLU A 118 -70.64 11.46 16.77
N LEU A 119 -71.13 11.64 15.54
CA LEU A 119 -72.21 12.56 15.15
C LEU A 119 -73.52 11.80 14.87
#